data_AF-A0A527Y4S4-F1
#
_entry.id   AF-A0A527Y4S4-F1
#
_cell.length_a   1.000
_cell.length_b   1.000
_cell.length_c   1.000
_cell.angle_alpha   90.00
_cell.angle_beta   90.00
_cell.angle_gamma   90.00
#
_symmetry.space_group_name_H-M   'P 1'
#
loop_
_entity.id
_entity.type
_entity.pdbx_description
1 polymer ?
#
loop_
_entity_poly.entity_id
_entity_poly.type
_entity_poly.pdbx_seq_one_letter_code
_entity_poly.pdbx_strand_id
1 'polypeptide(L)' 'MNPVYLDNNATTRVDPAVVGAMLPFFTEQFGNHSSMHAYG' A
#
# COMPACT_ATOMS: atom_id res chain seq x y z
N MET A 1 16.15 21.31 -13.03
CA MET A 1 14.84 21.13 -13.69
C MET A 1 14.05 20.16 -12.83
N ASN A 2 12.84 20.52 -12.39
CA ASN A 2 12.01 19.63 -11.56
C ASN A 2 11.17 18.72 -12.48
N PRO A 3 11.10 17.41 -12.22
CA PRO A 3 10.26 16.51 -13.00
C PRO A 3 8.78 16.88 -12.81
N VAL A 4 8.01 16.85 -13.91
CA VAL A 4 6.56 17.10 -13.91
C VAL A 4 5.86 15.85 -14.44
N TYR A 5 4.93 15.32 -13.65
CA TYR A 5 4.13 14.16 -14.03
C TYR A 5 2.77 14.61 -14.57
N LEU A 6 2.47 14.27 -15.83
CA LEU A 6 1.26 14.73 -16.54
C LEU A 6 0.39 13.58 -17.07
N ASP A 7 0.68 12.32 -16.70
CA ASP A 7 -0.03 11.14 -17.21
C ASP A 7 -0.93 10.48 -16.16
N ASN A 8 -1.70 11.30 -15.42
CA ASN A 8 -2.62 10.81 -14.39
C ASN A 8 -3.77 9.95 -14.94
N ASN A 9 -4.00 9.98 -16.26
CA ASN A 9 -5.03 9.16 -16.91
C ASN A 9 -4.58 7.70 -17.09
N ALA A 10 -3.27 7.44 -17.19
CA ALA A 10 -2.74 6.08 -17.23
C ALA A 10 -2.64 5.47 -15.82
N THR A 11 -2.10 6.21 -14.86
CA THR A 11 -2.00 5.80 -13.45
C THR A 11 -1.74 7.01 -12.57
N THR A 12 -1.90 6.86 -11.26
CA THR A 12 -1.74 7.96 -10.30
C THR A 12 -0.78 7.57 -9.19
N ARG A 13 -0.09 8.58 -8.63
CA ARG A 13 0.59 8.42 -7.35
C ARG A 13 -0.43 8.00 -6.29
N VAL A 14 -0.09 6.97 -5.50
CA VAL A 14 -0.89 6.56 -4.35
C VAL A 14 -0.91 7.69 -3.31
N ASP A 15 -2.10 8.00 -2.79
CA ASP A 15 -2.24 8.98 -1.71
C ASP A 15 -1.44 8.55 -0.46
N PRO A 16 -0.68 9.45 0.19
CA PRO A 16 0.06 9.11 1.40
C PRO A 16 -0.79 8.48 2.52
N ALA A 17 -2.05 8.87 2.67
CA ALA A 17 -2.97 8.29 3.64
C ALA A 17 -3.33 6.84 3.30
N VAL A 18 -3.45 6.52 2.00
CA VAL A 18 -3.66 5.14 1.54
C VAL A 18 -2.42 4.28 1.82
N VAL A 19 -1.21 4.79 1.54
CA VAL A 19 0.03 4.09 1.89
C VAL A 19 0.09 3.84 3.40
N GLY A 20 -0.21 4.86 4.22
CA GLY A 20 -0.24 4.75 5.67
C GLY A 20 -1.22 3.67 6.17
N ALA A 21 -2.41 3.60 5.58
CA ALA A 21 -3.39 2.58 5.90
C ALA A 21 -2.96 1.16 5.47
N MET A 22 -2.14 1.04 4.42
CA MET A 22 -1.68 -0.25 3.90
C MET A 22 -0.45 -0.81 4.62
N LEU A 23 0.45 0.06 5.11
CA LEU A 23 1.72 -0.36 5.72
C LEU A 23 1.60 -1.43 6.82
N PRO A 24 0.62 -1.38 7.75
CA PRO A 24 0.49 -2.39 8.80
C PRO A 24 0.36 -3.82 8.26
N PHE A 25 -0.25 -4.03 7.09
CA PHE A 25 -0.40 -5.36 6.49
C PHE A 25 0.90 -5.95 5.94
N PHE A 26 1.96 -5.14 5.84
CA PHE A 26 3.30 -5.59 5.44
C PHE A 26 4.25 -5.74 6.63
N THR A 27 3.90 -5.22 7.81
CA THR A 27 4.81 -5.16 8.97
C THR A 27 4.27 -5.86 10.21
N GLU A 28 3.03 -5.56 10.61
CA GLU A 28 2.44 -6.00 11.88
C GLU A 28 1.39 -7.09 11.66
N GLN A 29 0.58 -6.94 10.62
CA GLN A 29 -0.56 -7.79 10.25
C GLN A 29 -0.28 -8.54 8.95
N PHE A 30 0.89 -9.18 8.86
CA PHE A 30 1.36 -9.90 7.67
C PHE A 30 0.84 -11.35 7.57
N GLY A 31 0.05 -11.80 8.55
CA GLY A 31 -0.44 -13.17 8.63
C GLY A 31 -1.39 -13.54 7.49
N ASN A 32 -1.48 -14.83 7.19
CA ASN A 32 -2.42 -15.31 6.18
C ASN A 32 -3.88 -15.19 6.69
N HIS A 33 -4.70 -14.44 5.97
CA HIS A 33 -6.12 -14.22 6.28
C HIS A 33 -6.96 -15.50 6.41
N SER A 34 -6.53 -16.60 5.79
CA SER A 34 -7.27 -17.87 5.83
C SER A 34 -6.82 -18.82 6.95
N SER A 35 -5.78 -18.47 7.70
CA SER A 35 -5.29 -19.33 8.77
C SER A 35 -6.08 -19.15 10.06
N MET A 36 -6.22 -20.25 10.79
CA MET A 36 -6.71 -20.23 12.18
C MET A 36 -5.61 -19.92 13.19
N HIS A 37 -4.34 -19.85 12.75
CA HIS A 37 -3.19 -19.48 13.56
C HIS A 37 -2.82 -18.02 13.33
N ALA A 38 -2.30 -17.37 14.36
CA ALA A 38 -2.14 -15.91 14.42
C ALA A 38 -1.25 -15.27 13.32
N TYR A 39 -0.42 -16.05 12.62
CA TYR A 39 0.46 -15.54 11.55
C TYR A 39 0.38 -16.33 10.24
N GLY A 40 -0.63 -17.20 10.07
CA GLY A 40 -0.54 -18.25 9.06
C GLY A 40 -0.11 -19.56 9.67
#